data_AF-A0A4S0JJ90-F1
#
_entry.id   AF-A0A4S0JJ90-F1
#
_cell.length_a   1.000
_cell.length_b   1.000
_cell.length_c   1.000
_cell.angle_alpha   90.00
_cell.angle_beta   90.00
_cell.angle_gamma   90.00
#
_symmetry.space_group_name_H-M   'P 1'
#
loop_
_entity.id
_entity.type
_entity.pdbx_description
1 polymer ?
#
loop_
_entity_poly.entity_id
_entity_poly.type
_entity_poly.pdbx_seq_one_letter_code
_entity_poly.pdbx_strand_id
1 'polypeptide(L)'
;RDHLDYHGDMASYGAAKARLFHRPGLKAAVINLDDAFGRQLFAGLPASVQQIGLSSRGTEDASVRAEALQLDGRGIAFELVIDGQRAAVQSPLLGRFNVDNLLAVA
;
A
#
# COMPACT_ATOMS: atom_id res chain seq x y z
N ARG A 1 -6.08 11.46 -10.41
CA ARG A 1 -7.35 12.23 -10.48
C ARG A 1 -8.38 11.27 -11.04
N ASP A 2 -9.20 10.70 -10.15
CA ASP A 2 -10.14 9.62 -10.46
C ASP A 2 -11.53 10.17 -10.80
N HIS A 3 -12.32 9.33 -11.48
CA HIS A 3 -13.66 9.52 -12.01
C HIS A 3 -14.72 9.89 -10.94
N LEU A 4 -14.59 11.07 -10.34
CA LEU A 4 -15.53 11.62 -9.36
C LEU A 4 -16.96 11.74 -9.92
N ASP A 5 -17.08 11.86 -11.24
CA ASP A 5 -18.36 11.97 -11.95
C ASP A 5 -19.30 10.76 -11.69
N TYR A 6 -18.76 9.60 -11.32
CA TYR A 6 -19.53 8.36 -11.09
C TYR A 6 -19.90 8.13 -9.61
N HIS A 7 -19.10 8.66 -8.68
CA HIS A 7 -19.24 8.38 -7.25
C HIS A 7 -19.76 9.56 -6.42
N GLY A 8 -19.89 10.74 -7.03
CA GLY A 8 -20.39 11.96 -6.38
C GLY A 8 -19.34 12.58 -5.46
N ASP A 9 -18.96 11.88 -4.39
CA ASP A 9 -17.96 12.33 -3.43
C ASP A 9 -16.93 11.24 -3.08
N MET A 10 -15.83 11.68 -2.44
CA MET A 10 -14.73 10.81 -2.05
C MET A 10 -15.13 9.78 -0.98
N ALA A 11 -16.15 10.07 -0.17
CA ALA A 11 -16.62 9.16 0.87
C ALA A 11 -17.34 7.95 0.25
N SER A 12 -18.22 8.20 -0.71
CA SER A 12 -18.94 7.20 -1.48
C SER A 12 -18.00 6.35 -2.32
N TYR A 13 -16.97 6.97 -2.92
CA TYR A 13 -15.91 6.26 -3.62
C TYR A 13 -15.11 5.34 -2.70
N GLY A 14 -14.70 5.84 -1.53
CA GLY A 14 -14.02 5.05 -0.51
C GLY A 14 -14.87 3.87 -0.04
N ALA A 15 -16.15 4.12 0.29
CA ALA A 15 -17.09 3.08 0.70
C ALA A 15 -17.27 2.00 -0.37
N ALA A 16 -17.29 2.36 -1.66
CA ALA A 16 -17.34 1.40 -2.76
C ALA A 16 -16.08 0.50 -2.79
N LYS A 17 -14.89 1.07 -2.59
CA LYS A 17 -13.63 0.28 -2.51
C LYS A 17 -13.57 -0.60 -1.26
N ALA A 18 -14.03 -0.11 -0.12
CA ALA A 18 -14.03 -0.87 1.14
C ALA A 18 -14.79 -2.20 1.03
N ARG A 19 -15.80 -2.28 0.14
CA ARG A 19 -16.55 -3.52 -0.12
C ARG A 19 -15.66 -4.66 -0.60
N LEU A 20 -14.53 -4.39 -1.27
CA LEU A 20 -13.57 -5.41 -1.69
C LEU A 20 -13.00 -6.18 -0.49
N PHE A 21 -12.78 -5.47 0.62
CA PHE A 21 -12.12 -5.99 1.82
C PHE A 21 -13.09 -6.65 2.82
N HIS A 22 -14.38 -6.63 2.53
CA HIS A 22 -15.43 -7.28 3.33
C HIS A 22 -16.08 -8.46 2.61
N ARG A 23 -15.46 -8.94 1.51
CA ARG A 23 -15.98 -10.06 0.73
C ARG A 23 -15.90 -11.37 1.53
N PRO A 24 -16.96 -12.20 1.52
CA PRO A 24 -16.90 -13.53 2.12
C PRO A 24 -15.73 -14.34 1.55
N GLY A 25 -14.97 -14.99 2.44
CA GLY A 25 -13.84 -15.84 2.07
C GLY A 25 -12.52 -15.11 1.86
N LEU A 26 -12.46 -13.78 1.99
CA LEU A 26 -11.19 -13.04 1.96
C LEU A 26 -10.23 -13.56 3.03
N LYS A 27 -8.99 -13.86 2.63
CA LYS A 27 -7.96 -14.43 3.53
C LYS A 27 -6.89 -13.43 3.92
N ALA A 28 -6.52 -12.53 3.02
CA ALA A 28 -5.52 -11.52 3.26
C ALA A 28 -5.91 -10.19 2.60
N ALA A 29 -5.44 -9.09 3.17
CA ALA A 29 -5.61 -7.75 2.64
C ALA A 29 -4.27 -7.02 2.69
N VAL A 30 -3.83 -6.54 1.52
CA VAL A 30 -2.64 -5.68 1.38
C VAL A 30 -3.13 -4.24 1.26
N ILE A 31 -2.72 -3.39 2.20
CA ILE A 31 -3.18 -2.01 2.29
C ILE A 31 -2.00 -1.05 2.36
N ASN A 32 -2.03 -0.01 1.53
CA ASN A 32 -1.09 1.10 1.63
C ASN A 32 -1.45 1.97 2.84
N LEU A 33 -0.55 2.00 3.84
CA LEU A 33 -0.74 2.79 5.06
C LEU A 33 -0.32 4.25 4.88
N ASP A 34 0.31 4.64 3.79
CA ASP A 34 0.62 6.06 3.53
C ASP A 34 -0.63 6.88 3.15
N ASP A 35 -1.75 6.21 2.87
CA ASP A 35 -3.04 6.83 2.61
C ASP A 35 -3.94 6.85 3.86
N ALA A 36 -4.57 7.99 4.13
CA ALA A 36 -5.40 8.17 5.33
C ALA A 36 -6.64 7.24 5.32
N PHE A 37 -7.28 7.07 4.16
CA PHE A 37 -8.39 6.14 4.03
C PHE A 37 -7.91 4.69 4.14
N GLY A 38 -6.73 4.37 3.59
CA GLY A 38 -6.04 3.10 3.78
C GLY A 38 -5.85 2.73 5.25
N ARG A 39 -5.36 3.66 6.08
CA ARG A 39 -5.23 3.43 7.54
C ARG A 39 -6.56 3.12 8.21
N GLN A 40 -7.61 3.87 7.88
CA GLN A 40 -8.96 3.62 8.42
C GLN A 40 -9.48 2.24 8.00
N LEU A 41 -9.26 1.86 6.74
CA LEU A 41 -9.66 0.56 6.22
C LEU A 41 -8.89 -0.58 6.89
N PHE A 42 -7.57 -0.43 7.07
CA PHE A 42 -6.70 -1.40 7.72
C PHE A 42 -7.15 -1.68 9.16
N ALA A 43 -7.41 -0.63 9.95
CA ALA A 43 -7.88 -0.76 11.32
C ALA A 43 -9.27 -1.41 11.43
N GLY A 44 -10.09 -1.33 10.38
CA GLY A 44 -11.43 -1.90 10.32
C GLY A 44 -11.50 -3.31 9.73
N LEU A 45 -10.38 -3.92 9.34
CA LEU A 45 -10.37 -5.26 8.74
C LEU A 45 -10.85 -6.33 9.74
N PRO A 46 -11.62 -7.34 9.29
CA PRO A 46 -12.02 -8.45 10.16
C PRO A 46 -10.80 -9.19 10.73
N ALA A 47 -10.87 -9.63 11.98
CA ALA A 47 -9.78 -10.36 12.65
C ALA A 47 -9.40 -11.67 11.94
N SER A 48 -10.30 -12.24 11.13
CA SER A 48 -10.05 -13.44 10.33
C SER A 48 -9.24 -13.20 9.06
N VAL A 49 -9.00 -11.93 8.68
CA VAL A 49 -8.24 -11.53 7.50
C VAL A 49 -6.82 -11.22 7.93
N GLN A 50 -5.84 -11.85 7.29
CA GLN A 50 -4.43 -11.50 7.45
C GLN A 50 -4.20 -10.08 6.95
N GLN A 51 -3.72 -9.20 7.83
CA GLN A 51 -3.51 -7.79 7.53
C GLN A 51 -2.04 -7.58 7.14
N ILE A 52 -1.81 -7.02 5.94
CA ILE A 52 -0.47 -6.71 5.43
C ILE A 52 -0.44 -5.21 5.12
N GLY A 53 0.24 -4.46 5.97
CA GLY A 53 0.41 -3.01 5.81
C GLY A 53 1.68 -2.72 5.03
N LEU A 54 1.59 -1.89 3.99
CA LEU A 54 2.76 -1.42 3.26
C LEU A 54 2.96 0.10 3.37
N SER A 55 4.21 0.55 3.30
CA SER A 55 4.54 1.97 3.29
C SER A 55 5.85 2.25 2.55
N SER A 56 5.80 3.13 1.55
CA SER A 56 7.01 3.65 0.88
C SER A 56 7.61 4.86 1.61
N ARG A 57 6.93 5.35 2.65
CA ARG A 57 7.35 6.48 3.49
C ARG A 57 7.86 6.05 4.88
N GLY A 58 7.93 4.75 5.14
CA GLY A 58 8.50 4.22 6.38
C GLY A 58 7.57 4.36 7.60
N THR A 59 6.26 4.23 7.42
CA THR A 59 5.32 4.08 8.55
C THR A 59 5.71 2.85 9.37
N GLU A 60 5.96 3.02 10.68
CA GLU A 60 6.44 1.94 11.57
C GLU A 60 5.47 0.75 11.67
N ASP A 61 4.16 1.02 11.59
CA ASP A 61 3.11 -0.01 11.64
C ASP A 61 3.05 -0.88 10.36
N ALA A 62 3.82 -0.56 9.32
CA ALA A 62 3.86 -1.33 8.08
C ALA A 62 4.82 -2.52 8.19
N SER A 63 4.30 -3.73 7.95
CA SER A 63 5.09 -4.97 7.88
C SER A 63 5.96 -5.04 6.63
N VAL A 64 5.56 -4.35 5.55
CA VAL A 64 6.31 -4.23 4.28
C VAL A 64 6.67 -2.76 4.06
N ARG A 65 7.96 -2.43 3.96
CA ARG A 65 8.38 -1.03 3.83
C ARG A 65 9.58 -0.84 2.90
N ALA A 66 9.68 0.37 2.36
CA ALA A 66 10.88 0.84 1.67
C ALA A 66 11.70 1.75 2.61
N GLU A 67 12.96 1.41 2.82
CA GLU A 67 13.94 2.24 3.53
C GLU A 67 15.06 2.68 2.58
N ALA A 68 15.83 3.70 2.96
CA ALA A 68 16.97 4.21 2.18
C ALA A 68 16.65 4.52 0.70
N LEU A 69 15.43 4.99 0.43
CA LEU A 69 14.91 5.20 -0.92
C LEU A 69 15.67 6.28 -1.69
N GLN A 70 16.12 5.92 -2.88
CA GLN A 70 16.75 6.78 -3.88
C GLN A 70 15.89 6.78 -5.14
N LEU A 71 15.60 7.97 -5.64
CA LEU A 71 14.85 8.20 -6.86
C LEU A 71 15.69 9.12 -7.74
N ASP A 72 16.08 8.65 -8.92
CA ASP A 72 16.82 9.46 -9.88
C ASP A 72 16.36 9.16 -11.32
N GLY A 73 16.99 9.81 -12.30
CA GLY A 73 16.65 9.62 -13.72
C GLY A 73 16.97 8.23 -14.28
N ARG A 74 17.67 7.38 -13.52
CA ARG A 74 18.01 5.98 -13.88
C ARG A 74 17.02 4.99 -13.28
N GLY A 75 16.25 5.38 -12.26
CA GLY A 75 15.24 4.51 -11.67
C GLY A 75 15.00 4.71 -10.18
N ILE A 76 14.57 3.61 -9.55
CA ILE A 76 14.27 3.47 -8.14
C ILE A 76 15.30 2.50 -7.53
N ALA A 77 15.85 2.86 -6.38
CA ALA A 77 16.60 1.95 -5.52
C ALA A 77 16.18 2.12 -4.05
N PHE A 78 15.98 1.02 -3.32
CA PHE A 78 15.65 1.05 -1.89
C PHE A 78 15.98 -0.28 -1.21
N GLU A 79 16.00 -0.26 0.12
CA GLU A 79 16.00 -1.46 0.95
C GLU A 79 14.55 -1.88 1.23
N LEU A 80 14.12 -3.00 0.66
CA LEU A 80 12.86 -3.64 1.01
C LEU A 80 13.01 -4.27 2.39
N VAL A 81 12.10 -3.93 3.30
CA VAL A 81 12.03 -4.56 4.62
C VAL A 81 10.70 -5.27 4.79
N ILE A 82 10.76 -6.57 5.08
CA ILE A 82 9.60 -7.43 5.37
C ILE A 82 9.88 -8.15 6.68
N ASP A 83 9.05 -7.89 7.71
CA ASP A 83 9.17 -8.51 9.04
C ASP A 83 10.60 -8.45 9.61
N GLY A 84 11.29 -7.33 9.35
CA GLY A 84 12.66 -7.06 9.80
C GLY A 84 13.77 -7.65 8.91
N GLN A 85 13.45 -8.52 7.95
CA GLN A 85 14.39 -8.98 6.92
C GLN A 85 14.56 -7.89 5.86
N ARG A 86 15.79 -7.75 5.33
CA ARG A 86 16.15 -6.68 4.38
C ARG A 86 16.65 -7.24 3.06
N ALA A 87 16.24 -6.64 1.95
CA ALA A 87 16.74 -6.95 0.61
C ALA A 87 16.87 -5.69 -0.25
N ALA A 88 17.98 -5.55 -0.98
CA ALA A 88 18.16 -4.44 -1.91
C ALA A 88 17.29 -4.63 -3.16
N VAL A 89 16.54 -3.59 -3.53
CA VAL A 89 15.71 -3.55 -4.75
C VAL A 89 16.21 -2.46 -5.67
N GLN A 90 16.32 -2.79 -6.96
CA GLN A 90 16.60 -1.86 -8.04
C GLN A 90 15.58 -2.05 -9.16
N SER A 91 15.04 -0.95 -9.68
CA SER A 91 14.05 -0.98 -10.75
C SER A 91 14.26 0.20 -11.70
N PRO A 92 14.13 0.02 -13.02
CA PRO A 92 14.20 1.12 -13.99
C PRO A 92 12.94 2.00 -13.99
N LEU A 93 11.91 1.63 -13.22
CA LEU A 93 10.70 2.41 -13.09
C LEU A 93 10.99 3.77 -12.44
N LEU A 94 10.18 4.77 -12.80
CA LEU A 94 10.32 6.14 -12.30
C LEU A 94 9.13 6.52 -11.42
N GLY A 95 9.39 7.42 -10.47
CA GLY A 95 8.38 8.02 -9.62
C GLY A 95 8.06 7.19 -8.37
N ARG A 96 7.81 7.90 -7.27
CA ARG A 96 7.55 7.29 -5.95
C ARG A 96 6.35 6.34 -5.92
N PHE A 97 5.30 6.62 -6.71
CA PHE A 97 4.12 5.74 -6.76
C PHE A 97 4.48 4.32 -7.22
N ASN A 98 5.55 4.15 -8.02
CA ASN A 98 6.03 2.82 -8.39
C ASN A 98 6.73 2.11 -7.23
N VAL A 99 7.25 2.82 -6.23
CA VAL A 99 7.71 2.19 -4.98
C VAL A 99 6.52 1.53 -4.28
N ASP A 100 5.39 2.23 -4.14
CA ASP A 100 4.17 1.67 -3.54
C ASP A 100 3.72 0.40 -4.30
N ASN A 101 3.75 0.43 -5.63
CA ASN A 101 3.42 -0.73 -6.47
C ASN A 101 4.41 -1.88 -6.29
N LEU A 102 5.72 -1.59 -6.23
CA LEU A 102 6.76 -2.60 -6.02
C LEU A 102 6.61 -3.27 -4.65
N LEU A 103 6.30 -2.50 -3.60
CA LEU A 103 6.00 -3.06 -2.28
C LEU A 103 4.75 -3.96 -2.30
N ALA A 104 3.75 -3.65 -3.12
CA ALA A 104 2.51 -4.42 -3.19
C ALA A 104 2.65 -5.79 -3.86
N VAL A 105 3.75 -6.04 -4.59
CA VAL A 105 4.01 -7.29 -5.34
C VAL A 105 5.28 -8.01 -4.89
N ALA A 106 5.92 -7.52 -3.83
CA ALA A 106 7.18 -8.04 -3.29
C ALA A 106 7.05 -9.45 -2.69
#